data_AF-A0A7S0TKC7-F1
#
_entry.id   AF-A0A7S0TKC7-F1
#
_cell.length_a   1.000
_cell.length_b   1.000
_cell.length_c   1.000
_cell.angle_alpha   90.00
_cell.angle_beta   90.00
_cell.angle_gamma   90.00
#
_symmetry.space_group_name_H-M   'P 1'
#
loop_
_entity.id
_entity.type
_entity.pdbx_description
1 polymer ?
#
loop_
_entity_poly.entity_id
_entity_poly.type
_entity_poly.pdbx_seq_one_letter_code
_entity_poly.pdbx_strand_id
1 'polypeptide(L)'
;GDQAEGDFLPSVPLIFVGHSRGAKLSIKTAAAMKKAGRKVPCMVLFDPVDATQWESESVLPTLAKLGVPTAIVGAGADEGGCAPRGADYEAFYQTLEDSATPRMLAEVGRAGHMQFLDARKAMMLDPCTVGAVDDSSLRELALSVTTTWVSSLSPTVVARFPADEQEAVVREQARLSKQRFYGKVAGRATSANVMELLEGEDWGMEVAWSS
;
A
#
# COMPACT_ATOMS: atom_id res chain seq x y z
N GLY A 1 17.79 3.94 41.05
CA GLY A 1 16.74 2.94 40.82
C GLY A 1 16.46 2.95 39.34
N ASP A 2 17.11 2.04 38.63
CA ASP A 2 16.94 1.83 37.20
C ASP A 2 15.48 1.47 36.91
N GLN A 3 14.81 2.33 36.14
CA GLN A 3 13.71 1.89 35.30
C GLN A 3 14.23 1.88 33.88
N ALA A 4 14.45 0.67 33.39
CA ALA A 4 14.70 0.39 31.99
C ALA A 4 13.42 0.72 31.19
N GLU A 5 13.26 1.97 30.78
CA GLU A 5 12.42 2.28 29.62
C GLU A 5 13.16 1.72 28.40
N GLY A 6 12.56 0.72 27.77
CA GLY A 6 13.09 0.11 26.55
C GLY A 6 13.14 1.16 25.44
N ASP A 7 14.29 1.81 25.31
CA ASP A 7 14.63 2.68 24.20
C ASP A 7 14.56 1.85 22.90
N PHE A 8 13.41 1.90 22.23
CA PHE A 8 13.31 1.52 20.84
C PHE A 8 14.27 2.43 20.07
N LEU A 9 15.44 1.87 19.70
CA LEU A 9 16.54 2.55 19.02
C LEU A 9 16.01 3.67 18.09
N PRO A 10 16.16 4.95 18.47
CA PRO A 10 15.58 6.08 17.74
C PRO A 10 16.06 6.19 16.28
N SER A 11 17.06 5.40 15.90
CA SER A 11 17.67 5.35 14.57
C SER A 11 17.00 4.39 13.58
N VAL A 12 16.14 3.45 14.01
CA VAL A 12 15.56 2.46 13.09
C VAL A 12 14.28 3.01 12.46
N PRO A 13 14.18 3.08 11.11
CA PRO A 13 12.97 3.52 10.43
C PRO A 13 11.78 2.61 10.76
N LEU A 14 10.64 3.20 11.11
CA LEU A 14 9.40 2.48 11.39
C LEU A 14 8.49 2.46 10.17
N ILE A 15 8.20 1.28 9.65
CA ILE A 15 7.34 1.08 8.48
C ILE A 15 6.05 0.42 8.95
N PHE A 16 4.92 0.96 8.55
CA PHE A 16 3.62 0.38 8.88
C PHE A 16 3.06 -0.38 7.69
N VAL A 17 2.66 -1.62 7.97
CA VAL A 17 1.95 -2.48 7.01
C VAL A 17 0.64 -2.89 7.66
N GLY A 18 -0.48 -2.69 6.97
CA GLY A 18 -1.80 -3.03 7.51
C GLY A 18 -2.75 -3.51 6.44
N HIS A 19 -3.55 -4.52 6.78
CA HIS A 19 -4.63 -5.03 5.94
C HIS A 19 -5.99 -4.60 6.48
N SER A 20 -6.98 -4.30 5.61
CA SER A 20 -8.35 -4.01 6.04
C SER A 20 -8.41 -2.87 7.07
N ARG A 21 -9.11 -3.06 8.20
CA ARG A 21 -9.11 -2.14 9.35
C ARG A 21 -7.73 -2.00 10.02
N GLY A 22 -6.85 -2.99 9.87
CA GLY A 22 -5.45 -2.89 10.27
C GLY A 22 -4.72 -1.77 9.54
N ALA A 23 -5.13 -1.40 8.32
CA ALA A 23 -4.61 -0.24 7.62
C ALA A 23 -4.97 1.08 8.33
N LYS A 24 -6.20 1.21 8.85
CA LYS A 24 -6.59 2.37 9.66
C LYS A 24 -5.74 2.49 10.91
N LEU A 25 -5.49 1.37 11.58
CA LEU A 25 -4.63 1.34 12.76
C LEU A 25 -3.20 1.77 12.40
N SER A 26 -2.67 1.30 11.28
CA SER A 26 -1.38 1.74 10.74
C SER A 26 -1.32 3.26 10.54
N ILE A 27 -2.35 3.87 9.94
CA ILE A 27 -2.43 5.32 9.72
C ILE A 27 -2.51 6.09 11.04
N LYS A 28 -3.39 5.67 11.95
CA LYS A 28 -3.52 6.29 13.29
C LYS A 28 -2.21 6.20 14.08
N THR A 29 -1.55 5.06 14.02
CA THR A 29 -0.26 4.84 14.70
C THR A 29 0.84 5.68 14.06
N ALA A 30 0.91 5.75 12.73
CA ALA A 30 1.85 6.62 12.03
C ALA A 30 1.65 8.10 12.40
N ALA A 31 0.41 8.57 12.49
CA ALA A 31 0.08 9.92 12.94
C ALA A 31 0.55 10.18 14.38
N ALA A 32 0.31 9.24 15.29
CA ALA A 32 0.78 9.32 16.67
C ALA A 32 2.32 9.36 16.76
N MET A 33 3.01 8.52 15.97
CA MET A 33 4.47 8.49 15.90
C MET A 33 5.05 9.81 15.36
N LYS A 34 4.47 10.38 14.30
CA LYS A 34 4.88 11.70 13.81
C LYS A 34 4.68 12.79 14.85
N LYS A 35 3.56 12.78 15.58
CA LYS A 35 3.31 13.72 16.69
C LYS A 35 4.35 13.59 17.81
N ALA A 36 4.85 12.38 18.05
CA ALA A 36 5.93 12.09 19.00
C ALA A 36 7.35 12.38 18.43
N GLY A 37 7.47 13.01 17.26
CA GLY A 37 8.75 13.36 16.65
C GLY A 37 9.47 12.19 15.97
N ARG A 38 8.81 11.05 15.75
CA ARG A 38 9.39 9.88 15.07
C ARG A 38 9.23 9.99 13.56
N LYS A 39 10.26 9.56 12.83
CA LYS A 39 10.22 9.47 11.36
C LYS A 39 9.49 8.20 10.93
N VAL A 40 8.44 8.36 10.12
CA VAL A 40 7.75 7.28 9.42
C VAL A 40 8.04 7.46 7.93
N PRO A 41 9.00 6.71 7.35
CA PRO A 41 9.41 6.91 5.95
C PRO A 41 8.33 6.52 4.94
N CYS A 42 7.53 5.48 5.23
CA CYS A 42 6.47 5.03 4.35
C CYS A 42 5.47 4.10 5.05
N MET A 43 4.36 3.83 4.36
CA MET A 43 3.37 2.82 4.71
C MET A 43 3.05 1.93 3.50
N VAL A 44 2.55 0.72 3.78
CA VAL A 44 1.99 -0.19 2.78
C VAL A 44 0.64 -0.70 3.29
N LEU A 45 -0.42 -0.46 2.53
CA LEU A 45 -1.78 -0.81 2.93
C LEU A 45 -2.31 -1.89 1.98
N PHE A 46 -2.75 -3.01 2.53
CA PHE A 46 -3.37 -4.08 1.76
C PHE A 46 -4.89 -3.96 1.90
N ASP A 47 -5.56 -3.69 0.79
CA ASP A 47 -7.00 -3.55 0.67
C ASP A 47 -7.63 -2.81 1.87
N PRO A 48 -7.21 -1.55 2.12
CA PRO A 48 -7.64 -0.82 3.30
C PRO A 48 -9.14 -0.56 3.27
N VAL A 49 -9.75 -0.61 4.45
CA VAL A 49 -11.18 -0.33 4.63
C VAL A 49 -11.31 0.83 5.61
N ASP A 50 -12.01 1.89 5.21
CA ASP A 50 -12.18 3.10 5.99
C ASP A 50 -13.35 2.98 6.97
N ALA A 51 -14.54 2.71 6.45
CA ALA A 51 -15.77 2.63 7.23
C ALA A 51 -16.60 1.44 6.74
N THR A 52 -17.37 0.88 7.66
CA THR A 52 -18.31 -0.21 7.39
C THR A 52 -19.63 0.09 8.09
N GLN A 53 -20.66 -0.72 7.83
CA GLN A 53 -21.91 -0.67 8.59
C GLN A 53 -21.74 -0.86 10.11
N TRP A 54 -20.62 -1.45 10.55
CA TRP A 54 -20.32 -1.72 11.97
C TRP A 54 -19.36 -0.70 12.60
N GLU A 55 -18.70 0.13 11.79
CA GLU A 55 -17.70 1.11 12.23
C GLU A 55 -17.72 2.32 11.29
N SER A 56 -18.24 3.45 11.76
CA SER A 56 -18.44 4.65 10.93
C SER A 56 -17.29 5.67 10.99
N GLU A 57 -16.30 5.47 11.88
CA GLU A 57 -15.22 6.43 12.05
C GLU A 57 -14.27 6.41 10.84
N SER A 58 -14.13 7.52 10.12
CA SER A 58 -13.21 7.63 8.99
C SER A 58 -11.78 8.00 9.43
N VAL A 59 -10.79 7.37 8.80
CA VAL A 59 -9.35 7.67 8.91
C VAL A 59 -8.84 8.55 7.76
N LEU A 60 -9.60 8.70 6.66
CA LEU A 60 -9.17 9.46 5.48
C LEU A 60 -8.75 10.91 5.80
N PRO A 61 -9.44 11.68 6.68
CA PRO A 61 -8.98 13.02 7.04
C PRO A 61 -7.61 13.03 7.75
N THR A 62 -7.28 11.94 8.45
CA THR A 62 -5.95 11.77 9.06
C THR A 62 -4.92 11.45 7.99
N LEU A 63 -5.24 10.55 7.06
CA LEU A 63 -4.38 10.19 5.94
C LEU A 63 -4.01 11.42 5.08
N ALA A 64 -5.00 12.24 4.72
CA ALA A 64 -4.82 13.45 3.92
C ALA A 64 -3.79 14.45 4.51
N LYS A 65 -3.68 14.50 5.84
CA LYS A 65 -2.76 15.40 6.56
C LYS A 65 -1.44 14.73 6.93
N LEU A 66 -1.36 13.39 6.79
CA LEU A 66 -0.25 12.62 7.31
C LEU A 66 1.02 12.87 6.49
N GLY A 67 0.91 13.05 5.17
CA GLY A 67 2.05 13.31 4.28
C GLY A 67 3.13 12.22 4.36
N VAL A 68 2.71 10.97 4.58
CA VAL A 68 3.61 9.80 4.60
C VAL A 68 3.43 9.05 3.28
N PRO A 69 4.50 8.83 2.51
CA PRO A 69 4.43 8.05 1.28
C PRO A 69 3.78 6.68 1.48
N THR A 70 2.77 6.36 0.67
CA THR A 70 1.94 5.17 0.90
C THR A 70 1.74 4.36 -0.37
N ALA A 71 2.05 3.06 -0.30
CA ALA A 71 1.63 2.10 -1.32
C ALA A 71 0.34 1.41 -0.89
N ILE A 72 -0.53 1.13 -1.85
CA ILE A 72 -1.80 0.41 -1.66
C ILE A 72 -1.81 -0.80 -2.59
N VAL A 73 -2.22 -1.96 -2.08
CA VAL A 73 -2.54 -3.13 -2.89
C VAL A 73 -4.03 -3.42 -2.74
N GLY A 74 -4.84 -3.09 -3.74
CA GLY A 74 -6.30 -3.24 -3.70
C GLY A 74 -6.76 -4.61 -4.23
N ALA A 75 -7.85 -5.14 -3.68
CA ALA A 75 -8.52 -6.33 -4.19
C ALA A 75 -9.86 -5.94 -4.85
N GLY A 76 -9.94 -6.12 -6.17
CA GLY A 76 -11.07 -5.65 -6.97
C GLY A 76 -12.18 -6.68 -7.22
N ALA A 77 -12.14 -7.87 -6.60
CA ALA A 77 -13.20 -8.85 -6.81
C ALA A 77 -14.56 -8.27 -6.38
N ASP A 78 -15.54 -8.36 -7.28
CA ASP A 78 -16.91 -7.86 -7.05
C ASP A 78 -16.94 -6.38 -6.65
N GLU A 79 -16.21 -5.55 -7.41
CA GLU A 79 -16.12 -4.09 -7.21
C GLU A 79 -15.66 -3.69 -5.80
N GLY A 80 -14.87 -4.53 -5.13
CA GLY A 80 -14.38 -4.25 -3.78
C GLY A 80 -15.43 -4.46 -2.68
N GLY A 81 -16.43 -5.32 -2.91
CA GLY A 81 -17.64 -5.51 -2.08
C GLY A 81 -17.46 -5.84 -0.59
N CYS A 82 -16.24 -5.86 -0.07
CA CYS A 82 -15.96 -5.93 1.36
C CYS A 82 -16.16 -4.59 2.09
N ALA A 83 -15.98 -3.48 1.38
CA ALA A 83 -16.25 -2.14 1.87
C ALA A 83 -17.24 -1.44 0.94
N PRO A 84 -18.11 -0.56 1.45
CA PRO A 84 -18.95 0.25 0.58
C PRO A 84 -18.06 1.19 -0.24
N ARG A 85 -18.49 1.47 -1.48
CA ARG A 85 -17.80 2.40 -2.37
C ARG A 85 -17.53 3.74 -1.68
N GLY A 86 -16.31 4.25 -1.81
CA GLY A 86 -15.87 5.47 -1.12
C GLY A 86 -15.36 5.23 0.30
N ALA A 87 -15.33 3.98 0.76
CA ALA A 87 -14.68 3.55 2.00
C ALA A 87 -13.70 2.38 1.77
N ASP A 88 -13.38 2.11 0.51
CA ASP A 88 -12.49 1.07 -0.02
C ASP A 88 -11.11 1.63 -0.38
N TYR A 89 -10.25 0.79 -0.95
CA TYR A 89 -8.89 1.18 -1.35
C TYR A 89 -8.83 2.35 -2.34
N GLU A 90 -9.85 2.52 -3.19
CA GLU A 90 -9.94 3.65 -4.13
C GLU A 90 -10.03 4.97 -3.35
N ALA A 91 -10.85 5.02 -2.31
CA ALA A 91 -10.99 6.21 -1.46
C ALA A 91 -9.66 6.60 -0.76
N PHE A 92 -8.88 5.60 -0.33
CA PHE A 92 -7.53 5.84 0.22
C PHE A 92 -6.59 6.39 -0.85
N TYR A 93 -6.62 5.84 -2.07
CA TYR A 93 -5.78 6.31 -3.17
C TYR A 93 -6.13 7.74 -3.57
N GLN A 94 -7.42 8.05 -3.72
CA GLN A 94 -7.90 9.41 -4.02
C GLN A 94 -7.49 10.39 -2.92
N THR A 95 -7.60 10.00 -1.65
CA THR A 95 -7.17 10.85 -0.52
C THR A 95 -5.67 11.18 -0.58
N LEU A 96 -4.85 10.21 -0.99
CA LEU A 96 -3.41 10.44 -1.19
C LEU A 96 -3.14 11.32 -2.41
N GLU A 97 -3.94 11.18 -3.46
CA GLU A 97 -3.89 12.04 -4.65
C GLU A 97 -4.21 13.49 -4.34
N ASP A 98 -5.34 13.74 -3.69
CA ASP A 98 -5.82 15.07 -3.34
C ASP A 98 -4.87 15.81 -2.39
N SER A 99 -4.10 15.05 -1.59
CA SER A 99 -3.10 15.60 -0.67
C SER A 99 -1.69 15.72 -1.28
N ALA A 100 -1.53 15.40 -2.57
CA ALA A 100 -0.23 15.36 -3.26
C ALA A 100 0.82 14.48 -2.54
N THR A 101 0.37 13.49 -1.76
CA THR A 101 1.27 12.57 -1.05
C THR A 101 1.82 11.55 -2.06
N PRO A 102 3.15 11.25 -2.05
CA PRO A 102 3.70 10.20 -2.90
C PRO A 102 2.97 8.88 -2.68
N ARG A 103 2.46 8.30 -3.76
CA ARG A 103 1.56 7.14 -3.70
C ARG A 103 1.83 6.13 -4.79
N MET A 104 1.43 4.89 -4.54
CA MET A 104 1.40 3.80 -5.51
C MET A 104 0.13 3.00 -5.27
N LEU A 105 -0.58 2.63 -6.34
CA LEU A 105 -1.67 1.66 -6.29
C LEU A 105 -1.28 0.45 -7.14
N ALA A 106 -1.47 -0.75 -6.60
CA ALA A 106 -1.46 -1.99 -7.35
C ALA A 106 -2.80 -2.69 -7.14
N GLU A 107 -3.67 -2.62 -8.14
CA GLU A 107 -4.97 -3.29 -8.08
C GLU A 107 -4.89 -4.71 -8.63
N VAL A 108 -5.57 -5.64 -7.96
CA VAL A 108 -5.77 -6.99 -8.45
C VAL A 108 -7.26 -7.26 -8.63
N GLY A 109 -7.77 -7.02 -9.83
CA GLY A 109 -9.21 -7.02 -10.14
C GLY A 109 -9.97 -8.31 -9.80
N ARG A 110 -9.30 -9.46 -9.69
CA ARG A 110 -9.93 -10.74 -9.31
C ARG A 110 -9.52 -11.25 -7.93
N ALA A 111 -8.75 -10.49 -7.16
CA ALA A 111 -8.42 -10.84 -5.79
C ALA A 111 -9.55 -10.46 -4.84
N GLY A 112 -9.79 -11.29 -3.84
CA GLY A 112 -10.76 -11.04 -2.78
C GLY A 112 -10.07 -10.48 -1.54
N HIS A 113 -10.80 -9.66 -0.78
CA HIS A 113 -10.30 -8.98 0.40
C HIS A 113 -9.56 -9.89 1.39
N MET A 114 -10.08 -11.10 1.60
CA MET A 114 -9.52 -12.04 2.57
C MET A 114 -8.28 -12.81 2.07
N GLN A 115 -7.93 -12.68 0.79
CA GLN A 115 -6.76 -13.37 0.22
C GLN A 115 -5.41 -12.81 0.68
N PHE A 116 -5.41 -11.63 1.32
CA PHE A 116 -4.22 -11.09 1.98
C PHE A 116 -3.87 -11.78 3.30
N LEU A 117 -4.73 -12.66 3.83
CA LEU A 117 -4.49 -13.42 5.06
C LEU A 117 -3.89 -14.80 4.78
N ASP A 118 -2.94 -15.23 5.61
CA ASP A 118 -2.33 -16.56 5.50
C ASP A 118 -3.31 -17.71 5.83
N ALA A 119 -4.33 -17.45 6.63
CA ALA A 119 -5.25 -18.47 7.13
C ALA A 119 -6.73 -18.08 6.97
N ARG A 120 -7.22 -17.99 5.72
CA ARG A 120 -8.64 -17.75 5.40
C ARG A 120 -9.61 -18.68 6.15
N LYS A 121 -9.19 -19.93 6.36
CA LYS A 121 -9.97 -21.00 7.03
C LYS A 121 -10.26 -20.74 8.51
N ALA A 122 -9.60 -19.77 9.14
CA ALA A 122 -9.87 -19.42 10.53
C ALA A 122 -11.17 -18.61 10.70
N MET A 123 -11.73 -18.07 9.62
CA MET A 123 -13.00 -17.34 9.65
C MET A 123 -14.13 -18.27 9.22
N MET A 124 -15.08 -18.50 10.13
CA MET A 124 -16.23 -19.38 9.90
C MET A 124 -17.22 -18.83 8.86
N LEU A 125 -17.18 -17.52 8.62
CA LEU A 125 -17.95 -16.82 7.59
C LEU A 125 -17.01 -15.78 6.96
N ASP A 126 -16.79 -15.89 5.66
CA ASP A 126 -16.15 -14.84 4.87
C ASP A 126 -17.25 -13.83 4.49
N PRO A 127 -17.27 -12.61 5.06
CA PRO A 127 -18.26 -11.62 4.71
C PRO A 127 -18.02 -10.99 3.33
N CYS A 128 -16.92 -11.33 2.68
CA CYS A 128 -16.45 -10.68 1.46
C CYS A 128 -16.32 -11.69 0.31
N THR A 129 -16.32 -11.19 -0.93
CA THR A 129 -16.29 -12.04 -2.11
C THR A 129 -14.98 -12.83 -2.18
N VAL A 130 -15.11 -14.14 -2.39
CA VAL A 130 -13.96 -15.03 -2.58
C VAL A 130 -13.31 -14.70 -3.92
N GLY A 131 -12.07 -14.23 -3.89
CA GLY A 131 -11.33 -13.96 -5.10
C GLY A 131 -10.90 -15.23 -5.84
N ALA A 132 -10.68 -15.07 -7.14
CA ALA A 132 -10.33 -16.14 -8.07
C ALA A 132 -8.82 -16.18 -8.39
N VAL A 133 -8.05 -15.25 -7.85
CA VAL A 133 -6.58 -15.22 -8.01
C VAL A 133 -5.95 -16.27 -7.10
N ASP A 134 -4.86 -16.88 -7.56
CA ASP A 134 -4.07 -17.79 -6.74
C ASP A 134 -3.41 -17.04 -5.55
N ASP A 135 -3.56 -17.59 -4.34
CA ASP A 135 -3.07 -16.97 -3.10
C ASP A 135 -1.55 -16.74 -3.14
N SER A 136 -0.78 -17.65 -3.77
CA SER A 136 0.67 -17.50 -3.86
C SER A 136 1.08 -16.33 -4.75
N SER A 137 0.33 -16.11 -5.84
CA SER A 137 0.53 -14.99 -6.76
C SER A 137 0.20 -13.65 -6.10
N LEU A 138 -0.90 -13.56 -5.36
CA LEU A 138 -1.26 -12.35 -4.61
C LEU A 138 -0.22 -12.05 -3.52
N ARG A 139 0.25 -13.07 -2.80
CA ARG A 139 1.31 -12.92 -1.80
C ARG A 139 2.61 -12.44 -2.44
N GLU A 140 3.01 -12.99 -3.59
CA GLU A 140 4.21 -12.56 -4.31
C GLU A 140 4.11 -11.10 -4.76
N LEU A 141 2.94 -10.65 -5.25
CA LEU A 141 2.69 -9.25 -5.56
C LEU A 141 2.78 -8.37 -4.32
N ALA A 142 2.08 -8.70 -3.24
CA ALA A 142 2.07 -7.90 -2.02
C ALA A 142 3.48 -7.72 -1.43
N LEU A 143 4.27 -8.79 -1.41
CA LEU A 143 5.69 -8.75 -1.02
C LEU A 143 6.52 -7.91 -1.99
N SER A 144 6.29 -8.03 -3.30
CA SER A 144 7.02 -7.26 -4.31
C SER A 144 6.74 -5.77 -4.21
N VAL A 145 5.48 -5.36 -4.04
CA VAL A 145 5.09 -3.97 -3.80
C VAL A 145 5.72 -3.46 -2.52
N THR A 146 5.60 -4.21 -1.41
CA THR A 146 6.18 -3.82 -0.13
C THR A 146 7.68 -3.59 -0.23
N THR A 147 8.42 -4.59 -0.71
CA THR A 147 9.88 -4.51 -0.81
C THR A 147 10.33 -3.42 -1.76
N THR A 148 9.63 -3.24 -2.89
CA THR A 148 9.89 -2.17 -3.86
C THR A 148 9.70 -0.80 -3.22
N TRP A 149 8.52 -0.54 -2.65
CA TRP A 149 8.16 0.75 -2.09
C TRP A 149 9.07 1.16 -0.94
N VAL A 150 9.34 0.21 -0.04
CA VAL A 150 10.26 0.41 1.08
C VAL A 150 11.67 0.68 0.59
N SER A 151 12.14 -0.06 -0.41
CA SER A 151 13.50 0.12 -0.94
C SER A 151 13.66 1.46 -1.66
N SER A 152 12.66 1.89 -2.43
CA SER A 152 12.69 3.17 -3.16
C SER A 152 12.67 4.38 -2.23
N LEU A 153 12.17 4.21 -1.01
CA LEU A 153 12.05 5.29 -0.02
C LEU A 153 13.04 5.14 1.14
N SER A 154 13.94 4.15 1.07
CA SER A 154 14.97 3.96 2.08
C SER A 154 15.91 5.18 2.08
N PRO A 155 16.07 5.87 3.22
CA PRO A 155 16.95 7.03 3.33
C PRO A 155 18.40 6.72 2.91
N THR A 156 18.87 5.49 3.07
CA THR A 156 20.22 5.08 2.67
C THR A 156 20.45 5.12 1.16
N VAL A 157 19.37 5.05 0.37
CA VAL A 157 19.38 5.03 -1.09
C VAL A 157 19.10 6.43 -1.63
N VAL A 158 18.08 7.11 -1.11
CA VAL A 158 17.68 8.44 -1.57
C VAL A 158 18.62 9.54 -1.06
N ALA A 159 19.14 9.44 0.17
CA ALA A 159 20.05 10.46 0.73
C ALA A 159 21.47 10.43 0.13
N ARG A 160 21.77 9.49 -0.78
CA ARG A 160 23.00 9.53 -1.59
C ARG A 160 22.92 10.52 -2.75
N PHE A 161 21.73 11.04 -3.03
CA PHE A 161 21.48 11.92 -4.15
C PHE A 161 21.14 13.34 -3.65
N PRO A 162 21.61 14.39 -4.35
CA PRO A 162 21.19 15.78 -4.15
C PRO A 162 19.66 15.91 -4.10
N ALA A 163 19.13 16.84 -3.31
CA ALA A 163 17.68 16.96 -3.06
C ALA A 163 16.85 17.16 -4.34
N ASP A 164 17.41 17.84 -5.33
CA ASP A 164 16.87 18.05 -6.68
C ASP A 164 16.87 16.79 -7.56
N GLU A 165 17.66 15.77 -7.21
CA GLU A 165 17.72 14.49 -7.93
C GLU A 165 16.90 13.38 -7.26
N GLN A 166 16.48 13.57 -6.00
CA GLN A 166 15.77 12.55 -5.22
C GLN A 166 14.46 12.11 -5.88
N GLU A 167 13.72 13.03 -6.52
CA GLU A 167 12.49 12.68 -7.25
C GLU A 167 12.77 11.75 -8.44
N ALA A 168 13.79 12.05 -9.24
CA ALA A 168 14.17 11.26 -10.39
C ALA A 168 14.65 9.86 -9.98
N VAL A 169 15.37 9.76 -8.86
CA VAL A 169 15.84 8.48 -8.31
C VAL A 169 14.69 7.62 -7.83
N VAL A 170 13.72 8.20 -7.11
CA VAL A 170 12.52 7.47 -6.68
C VAL A 170 11.73 6.98 -7.91
N ARG A 171 11.58 7.82 -8.93
CA ARG A 171 10.90 7.48 -10.19
C ARG A 171 11.59 6.34 -10.94
N GLU A 172 12.91 6.41 -11.07
CA GLU A 172 13.71 5.39 -11.75
C GLU A 172 13.73 4.07 -10.97
N GLN A 173 13.77 4.10 -9.64
CA GLN A 173 13.68 2.89 -8.84
C GLN A 173 12.30 2.24 -8.89
N ALA A 174 11.23 3.04 -8.94
CA ALA A 174 9.89 2.52 -9.20
C ALA A 174 9.83 1.85 -10.59
N ARG A 175 10.41 2.47 -11.62
CA ARG A 175 10.50 1.91 -12.99
C ARG A 175 11.28 0.59 -13.05
N LEU A 176 12.46 0.53 -12.43
CA LEU A 176 13.29 -0.68 -12.39
C LEU A 176 12.63 -1.80 -11.59
N SER A 177 11.94 -1.45 -10.51
CA SER A 177 11.22 -2.42 -9.71
C SER A 177 10.00 -2.96 -10.44
N LYS A 178 9.30 -2.10 -11.18
CA LYS A 178 8.25 -2.48 -12.15
C LYS A 178 8.81 -3.51 -13.16
N GLN A 179 9.95 -3.22 -13.79
CA GLN A 179 10.60 -4.17 -14.69
C GLN A 179 11.00 -5.49 -14.03
N ARG A 180 11.55 -5.46 -12.80
CA ARG A 180 11.90 -6.69 -12.07
C ARG A 180 10.69 -7.52 -11.68
N PHE A 181 9.60 -6.87 -11.28
CA PHE A 181 8.34 -7.52 -10.99
C PHE A 181 7.79 -8.20 -12.26
N TYR A 182 7.67 -7.46 -13.36
CA TYR A 182 7.22 -8.06 -14.63
C TYR A 182 8.15 -9.15 -15.15
N GLY A 183 9.47 -9.01 -14.99
CA GLY A 183 10.42 -10.07 -15.36
C GLY A 183 10.22 -11.36 -14.56
N LYS A 184 9.79 -11.27 -13.29
CA LYS A 184 9.47 -12.43 -12.44
C LYS A 184 8.08 -13.01 -12.75
N VAL A 185 7.09 -12.17 -13.02
CA VAL A 185 5.70 -12.58 -13.27
C VAL A 185 5.51 -13.08 -14.71
N ALA A 186 6.17 -12.49 -15.70
CA ALA A 186 6.08 -12.91 -17.11
C ALA A 186 6.61 -14.34 -17.34
N GLY A 187 7.50 -14.84 -16.47
CA GLY A 187 7.95 -16.24 -16.49
C GLY A 187 6.98 -17.24 -15.84
N ARG A 188 5.90 -16.76 -15.18
CA ARG A 188 4.98 -17.58 -14.38
C ARG A 188 3.50 -17.40 -14.73
N ALA A 189 3.13 -16.31 -15.38
CA ALA A 189 1.78 -16.07 -15.87
C ALA A 189 1.61 -16.65 -17.27
N THR A 190 0.56 -17.45 -17.48
CA THR A 190 0.15 -17.85 -18.83
C THR A 190 -0.20 -16.60 -19.65
N SER A 191 0.24 -16.56 -20.90
CA SER A 191 0.21 -15.41 -21.81
C SER A 191 -1.13 -14.67 -21.90
N ALA A 192 -2.25 -15.34 -21.60
CA ALA A 192 -3.59 -14.76 -21.55
C ALA A 192 -3.79 -13.73 -20.43
N ASN A 193 -3.18 -13.91 -19.25
CA ASN A 193 -3.37 -13.00 -18.11
C ASN A 193 -2.44 -11.79 -18.17
N VAL A 194 -1.32 -11.91 -18.89
CA VAL A 194 -0.37 -10.81 -19.06
C VAL A 194 -0.94 -9.79 -20.04
N MET A 195 -1.59 -10.23 -21.12
CA MET A 195 -2.21 -9.32 -22.10
C MET A 195 -3.42 -8.58 -21.52
N GLU A 196 -4.25 -9.22 -20.69
CA GLU A 196 -5.37 -8.54 -19.99
C GLU A 196 -4.86 -7.49 -18.97
N LEU A 197 -3.68 -7.72 -18.37
CA LEU A 197 -2.94 -6.75 -17.54
C LEU A 197 -2.22 -5.66 -18.36
N LEU A 198 -2.02 -5.87 -19.65
CA LEU A 198 -1.35 -4.95 -20.58
C LEU A 198 -2.34 -4.10 -21.41
N GLU A 199 -3.56 -4.59 -21.64
CA GLU A 199 -4.59 -3.96 -22.49
C GLU A 199 -5.58 -3.09 -21.71
N GLY A 200 -5.58 -3.15 -20.37
CA GLY A 200 -6.25 -2.17 -19.52
C GLY A 200 -5.48 -0.84 -19.50
N GLU A 201 -5.64 -0.03 -20.54
CA GLU A 201 -5.21 1.37 -20.56
C GLU A 201 -5.99 2.18 -19.51
N ASP A 202 -5.40 2.30 -18.32
CA ASP A 202 -5.21 3.55 -17.57
C ASP A 202 -4.55 3.23 -16.21
N TRP A 203 -3.25 2.93 -16.22
CA TRP A 203 -2.44 3.14 -15.00
C TRP A 203 -2.12 4.64 -14.93
N GLY A 204 -3.08 5.44 -14.48
CA GLY A 204 -2.93 6.87 -14.26
C GLY A 204 -1.85 7.17 -13.22
N MET A 205 -0.63 7.45 -13.68
CA MET A 205 0.26 8.40 -13.01
C MET A 205 0.12 9.74 -13.75
N GLU A 206 -1.03 10.41 -13.61
CA GLU A 206 -1.04 11.86 -13.76
C GLU A 206 -0.46 12.45 -12.46
N VAL A 207 0.82 12.80 -12.51
CA VAL A 207 1.39 13.67 -11.50
C VAL A 207 1.32 15.09 -12.04
N ALA A 208 0.18 15.73 -11.84
CA ALA A 208 0.05 17.17 -12.03
C ALA A 208 0.75 17.87 -10.85
N TRP A 209 1.98 18.34 -11.06
CA TRP A 209 2.64 19.26 -10.16
C TRP A 209 2.32 20.70 -10.61
N SER A 210 1.50 21.44 -9.85
CA SER A 210 1.51 22.91 -9.92
C SER A 210 2.62 23.43 -9.00
N SER A 211 3.51 24.25 -9.57
CA SER A 211 4.61 24.97 -8.93
C SER A 211 4.21 25.80 -7.71
#